data_AF-A0A8S0S8B1-F1
#
_entry.id   AF-A0A8S0S8B1-F1
#
_cell.length_a   1.000
_cell.length_b   1.000
_cell.length_c   1.000
_cell.angle_alpha   90.00
_cell.angle_beta   90.00
_cell.angle_gamma   90.00
#
_symmetry.space_group_name_H-M   'P 1'
#
loop_
_entity.id
_entity.type
_entity.pdbx_description
1 polymer ?
#
loop_
_entity_poly.entity_id
_entity_poly.type
_entity_poly.pdbx_seq_one_letter_code
_entity_poly.pdbx_strand_id
1 'polypeptide(L)'
;MSAKEVMLNGFSVAAEKLTLVLNDYYLDALRKKFLSSLPSHLKSLKKASLPVQQQLGVSHMKKLKQQQLAELLPPPLYVIYSQLLTLKETFGENIDLELIGSLKDAQDIACQLANKSTGN
;
A
#
# COMPACT_ATOMS: atom_id res chain seq x y z
N MET A 1 3.30 -24.13 52.15
CA MET A 1 2.45 -24.19 50.94
C MET A 1 2.03 -25.63 50.71
N SER A 2 0.72 -25.88 50.60
CA SER A 2 0.17 -27.24 50.42
C SER A 2 0.22 -27.65 48.94
N ALA A 3 0.48 -28.93 48.64
CA ALA A 3 0.53 -29.44 47.27
C ALA A 3 -0.76 -29.16 46.47
N LYS A 4 -1.92 -29.05 47.15
CA LYS A 4 -3.20 -28.68 46.53
C LYS A 4 -3.22 -27.25 46.00
N GLU A 5 -2.62 -26.31 46.73
CA GLU A 5 -2.53 -24.89 46.35
C GLU A 5 -1.67 -24.69 45.11
N VAL A 6 -0.55 -25.42 45.03
CA VAL A 6 0.35 -25.36 43.86
C VAL A 6 -0.35 -25.86 42.59
N MET A 7 -1.15 -26.92 42.70
CA MET A 7 -1.92 -27.47 41.56
C MET A 7 -3.05 -26.55 41.11
N LEU A 8 -3.77 -25.93 42.05
CA LEU A 8 -4.84 -24.97 41.75
C LEU A 8 -4.30 -23.70 41.06
N ASN A 9 -3.17 -23.18 41.55
CA ASN A 9 -2.52 -22.02 40.93
C ASN A 9 -1.97 -22.36 39.54
N GLY A 10 -1.39 -23.55 39.35
CA GLY A 10 -0.95 -24.02 38.04
C GLY A 10 -2.09 -24.13 37.02
N PHE A 11 -3.26 -24.58 37.45
CA PHE A 11 -4.45 -24.67 36.61
C PHE A 11 -4.98 -23.29 36.19
N SER A 12 -5.03 -22.33 37.13
CA SER A 12 -5.43 -20.95 36.85
C SER A 12 -4.52 -20.28 35.83
N VAL A 13 -3.20 -20.45 35.98
CA VAL A 13 -2.20 -19.89 35.05
C VAL A 13 -2.30 -20.51 33.66
N ALA A 14 -2.58 -21.81 33.57
CA ALA A 14 -2.78 -22.49 32.28
C ALA A 14 -4.04 -21.99 31.55
N ALA A 15 -5.15 -21.79 32.27
CA ALA A 15 -6.39 -21.28 31.70
C ALA A 15 -6.24 -19.85 31.15
N GLU A 16 -5.49 -19.00 31.86
CA GLU A 16 -5.22 -17.62 31.44
C GLU A 16 -4.34 -17.57 30.18
N LYS A 17 -3.30 -18.41 30.11
CA LYS A 17 -2.47 -18.55 28.90
C LYS A 17 -3.26 -19.05 27.69
N LEU A 18 -4.14 -20.03 27.88
CA LEU A 18 -5.00 -20.53 26.80
C LEU A 18 -5.93 -19.43 26.27
N THR A 19 -6.46 -18.59 27.15
CA THR A 19 -7.32 -17.47 26.78
C THR A 19 -6.56 -16.43 25.94
N LEU A 20 -5.32 -16.11 26.31
CA LEU A 20 -4.47 -15.19 25.54
C LEU A 20 -4.13 -15.75 24.15
N VAL A 21 -3.76 -17.02 24.05
CA VAL A 21 -3.44 -17.67 22.78
C VAL A 21 -4.65 -17.72 21.85
N LEU A 22 -5.84 -18.00 22.38
CA LEU A 22 -7.09 -18.00 21.62
C LEU A 22 -7.44 -16.59 21.11
N ASN A 23 -7.23 -15.56 21.92
CA ASN A 23 -7.44 -14.18 21.51
C ASN A 23 -6.47 -13.76 20.41
N ASP A 24 -5.17 -14.05 20.53
CA ASP A 24 -4.19 -13.74 19.47
C ASP A 24 -4.56 -14.43 18.15
N TYR A 25 -4.96 -15.71 18.20
CA TYR A 25 -5.42 -16.44 17.03
C TYR A 25 -6.68 -15.80 16.40
N TYR A 26 -7.64 -15.36 17.23
CA TYR A 26 -8.86 -14.70 16.76
C TYR A 26 -8.57 -13.34 16.11
N LEU A 27 -7.69 -12.53 16.70
CA LEU A 27 -7.33 -11.20 16.18
C LEU A 27 -6.62 -11.31 14.82
N ASP A 28 -5.73 -12.30 14.66
CA ASP A 28 -5.06 -12.53 13.38
C ASP A 28 -5.99 -13.06 12.30
N ALA A 29 -6.93 -13.94 12.65
CA ALA A 29 -7.97 -14.39 11.72
C ALA A 29 -8.87 -13.22 11.28
N LEU A 30 -9.24 -12.34 12.21
CA LEU A 30 -10.05 -11.16 11.92
C LEU A 30 -9.32 -10.18 10.99
N ARG A 31 -8.04 -9.88 11.27
CA ARG A 31 -7.19 -9.04 10.42
C ARG A 31 -7.07 -9.61 9.01
N LYS A 32 -6.77 -10.91 8.89
CA LYS A 32 -6.66 -11.59 7.58
C LYS A 32 -7.97 -11.52 6.80
N LYS A 33 -9.11 -11.72 7.46
CA LYS A 33 -10.45 -11.61 6.86
C LYS A 33 -10.77 -10.17 6.42
N PHE A 34 -10.39 -9.17 7.22
CA PHE A 34 -10.56 -7.77 6.85
C PHE A 34 -9.71 -7.42 5.62
N LEU A 35 -8.42 -7.77 5.64
CA LEU A 35 -7.51 -7.53 4.53
C LEU A 35 -7.95 -8.24 3.24
N SER A 36 -8.48 -9.46 3.33
CA SER A 36 -8.98 -10.18 2.15
C SER A 36 -10.28 -9.58 1.58
N SER A 37 -11.10 -8.94 2.43
CA SER A 37 -12.29 -8.21 1.99
C SER A 37 -12.00 -6.79 1.48
N LEU A 38 -10.83 -6.23 1.80
CA LEU A 38 -10.46 -4.87 1.44
C LEU A 38 -10.54 -4.60 -0.08
N PRO A 39 -10.02 -5.46 -0.98
CA PRO A 39 -10.07 -5.22 -2.42
C PRO A 39 -11.49 -5.12 -2.96
N SER A 40 -12.42 -5.92 -2.46
CA SER A 40 -13.83 -5.86 -2.90
C SER A 40 -14.52 -4.60 -2.39
N HIS A 41 -14.30 -4.22 -1.13
CA HIS A 41 -14.82 -2.96 -0.58
C HIS A 41 -14.28 -1.74 -1.33
N LEU A 42 -12.96 -1.69 -1.60
CA LEU A 42 -12.34 -0.62 -2.38
C LEU A 42 -12.86 -0.59 -3.83
N LYS A 43 -13.10 -1.75 -4.44
CA LYS A 43 -13.71 -1.84 -5.78
C LYS A 43 -15.14 -1.28 -5.79
N SER A 44 -15.94 -1.61 -4.79
CA SER A 44 -17.31 -1.08 -4.64
C SER A 44 -17.31 0.43 -4.38
N LEU A 45 -16.43 0.92 -3.49
CA LEU A 45 -16.26 2.34 -3.23
C LEU A 45 -15.83 3.11 -4.49
N LYS A 46 -14.85 2.59 -5.23
CA LYS A 46 -14.40 3.16 -6.52
C LYS A 46 -15.53 3.26 -7.53
N LYS A 47 -16.44 2.27 -7.59
CA LYS A 47 -17.61 2.31 -8.47
C LYS A 47 -18.61 3.37 -8.01
N ALA A 48 -18.87 3.46 -6.72
CA ALA A 48 -19.79 4.45 -6.16
C ALA A 48 -19.27 5.90 -6.33
N SER A 49 -17.95 6.10 -6.27
CA SER A 49 -17.33 7.42 -6.44
C SER A 49 -17.17 7.85 -7.91
N LEU A 50 -17.29 6.92 -8.87
CA LEU A 50 -17.08 7.18 -10.30
C LEU A 50 -17.93 8.33 -10.88
N PRO A 51 -19.27 8.40 -10.67
CA PRO A 51 -20.07 9.49 -11.23
C PRO A 51 -19.65 10.86 -10.70
N VAL A 52 -19.34 10.96 -9.40
CA VAL A 52 -18.87 12.21 -8.79
C VAL A 52 -17.51 12.62 -9.36
N GLN A 53 -16.60 11.68 -9.59
CA GLN A 53 -15.31 11.95 -10.23
C GLN A 53 -15.48 12.47 -11.67
N GLN A 54 -16.44 11.93 -12.43
CA GLN A 54 -16.76 12.41 -13.77
C GLN A 54 -17.31 13.84 -13.76
N GLN A 55 -18.20 14.15 -12.81
CA GLN A 55 -18.76 15.49 -12.64
C GLN A 55 -17.72 16.53 -12.21
N LEU A 56 -16.73 16.12 -11.41
CA LEU A 56 -15.64 16.97 -10.95
C LEU A 56 -14.44 17.00 -11.91
N GLY A 57 -14.50 16.30 -13.05
CA GLY A 57 -13.39 16.24 -14.03
C GLY A 57 -12.12 15.53 -13.51
N VAL A 58 -12.21 14.78 -12.42
CA VAL A 58 -11.06 14.10 -11.79
C VAL A 58 -10.74 12.81 -12.56
N SER A 59 -10.03 12.94 -13.67
CA SER A 59 -9.68 11.80 -14.54
C SER A 59 -8.53 10.97 -13.94
N HIS A 60 -8.84 10.12 -12.96
CA HIS A 60 -7.84 9.29 -12.28
C HIS A 60 -7.13 8.27 -13.20
N MET A 61 -7.72 7.85 -14.33
CA MET A 61 -7.11 6.83 -15.19
C MET A 61 -5.91 7.34 -16.00
N LYS A 62 -5.87 8.63 -16.39
CA LYS A 62 -4.71 9.21 -17.06
C LYS A 62 -3.55 9.42 -16.07
N LYS A 63 -3.86 9.94 -14.87
CA LYS A 63 -2.88 10.11 -13.79
C LYS A 63 -2.26 8.78 -13.35
N LEU A 64 -3.07 7.72 -13.19
CA LEU A 64 -2.57 6.42 -12.76
C LEU A 64 -1.51 5.85 -13.72
N LYS A 65 -1.77 5.86 -15.03
CA LYS A 65 -0.80 5.35 -16.02
C LYS A 65 0.51 6.14 -16.00
N GLN A 66 0.42 7.46 -15.89
CA GLN A 66 1.59 8.32 -15.88
C GLN A 66 2.37 8.19 -14.57
N GLN A 67 1.68 7.99 -13.44
CA GLN A 67 2.30 7.68 -12.15
C GLN A 67 3.03 6.33 -12.17
N GLN A 68 2.43 5.29 -12.76
CA GLN A 68 3.08 3.98 -12.92
C GLN A 68 4.34 4.06 -13.80
N LEU A 69 4.35 4.92 -14.82
CA LEU A 69 5.56 5.19 -15.61
C LEU A 69 6.58 6.01 -14.83
N ALA A 70 6.12 6.97 -14.02
CA ALA A 70 6.99 7.78 -13.18
C ALA A 70 7.72 6.94 -12.12
N GLU A 71 7.10 5.86 -11.61
CA GLU A 71 7.75 4.91 -10.68
C GLU A 71 8.96 4.20 -11.28
N LEU A 72 9.02 4.07 -12.61
CA LEU A 72 10.16 3.46 -13.32
C LEU A 72 11.28 4.47 -13.60
N LEU A 73 11.10 5.75 -13.26
CA LEU A 73 12.11 6.77 -13.50
C LEU A 73 13.29 6.61 -12.54
N PRO A 74 14.53 6.82 -13.02
CA PRO A 74 15.68 7.02 -12.15
C PRO A 74 15.43 8.14 -11.12
N PRO A 75 16.01 8.05 -9.91
CA PRO A 75 15.71 8.97 -8.81
C PRO A 75 15.84 10.47 -9.16
N PRO A 76 16.88 10.92 -9.90
CA PRO A 76 16.99 12.33 -10.28
C PRO A 76 15.84 12.80 -11.19
N LEU A 77 15.40 11.95 -12.12
CA LEU A 77 14.33 12.28 -13.05
C LEU A 77 12.96 12.27 -12.37
N TYR A 78 12.76 11.36 -11.41
CA TYR A 78 11.54 11.32 -10.61
C TYR A 78 11.33 12.63 -9.81
N VAL A 79 12.39 13.15 -9.19
CA VAL A 79 12.33 14.40 -8.41
C VAL A 79 11.87 15.56 -9.30
N ILE A 80 12.51 15.73 -10.46
CA ILE A 80 12.15 16.80 -11.42
C ILE A 80 10.70 16.64 -11.88
N TYR A 81 10.29 15.43 -12.27
CA TYR A 81 8.92 15.14 -12.69
C TYR A 81 7.90 15.52 -11.60
N SER A 82 8.15 15.16 -10.34
CA SER A 82 7.24 15.45 -9.23
C SER A 82 7.09 16.95 -8.96
N GLN A 83 8.18 17.71 -9.06
CA GLN A 83 8.17 19.16 -8.90
C GLN A 83 7.35 19.82 -10.02
N LEU A 84 7.60 19.44 -11.27
CA LEU A 84 6.86 19.96 -12.43
C LEU A 84 5.37 19.59 -12.39
N LEU A 85 5.04 18.36 -11.96
CA LEU A 85 3.67 17.93 -11.76
C LEU A 85 2.96 18.79 -10.69
N THR A 86 3.64 19.05 -9.58
CA THR A 86 3.12 19.92 -8.51
C THR A 86 2.85 21.32 -9.04
N LEU A 87 3.77 21.91 -9.80
CA LEU A 87 3.59 23.24 -10.39
C LEU A 87 2.37 23.28 -11.33
N LYS A 88 2.26 22.30 -12.23
CA LYS A 88 1.12 22.16 -13.15
C LYS A 88 -0.22 22.09 -12.40
N GLU A 89 -0.28 21.31 -11.31
CA GLU A 89 -1.50 21.13 -10.54
C GLU A 89 -1.83 22.33 -9.64
N THR A 90 -0.82 23.02 -9.10
CA THR A 90 -1.01 24.11 -8.13
C THR A 90 -1.37 25.43 -8.81
N PHE A 91 -0.73 25.72 -9.94
CA PHE A 91 -0.90 27.01 -10.63
C PHE A 91 -1.83 26.92 -11.85
N GLY A 92 -2.23 25.71 -12.25
CA GLY A 92 -3.02 25.51 -13.46
C GLY A 92 -2.29 25.96 -14.74
N GLU A 93 -0.96 26.06 -14.70
CA GLU A 93 -0.17 26.43 -15.87
C GLU A 93 -0.36 25.40 -16.99
N ASN A 94 -0.42 25.89 -18.24
CA ASN A 94 -0.46 25.04 -19.44
C ASN A 94 0.93 24.43 -19.71
N ILE A 95 1.46 23.69 -18.74
CA ILE A 95 2.68 22.90 -18.89
C ILE A 95 2.27 21.54 -19.44
N ASP A 96 2.75 21.20 -20.64
CA ASP A 96 2.63 19.84 -21.14
C ASP A 96 3.77 18.98 -20.60
N LEU A 97 3.44 17.81 -20.07
CA LEU A 97 4.39 16.89 -19.44
C LEU A 97 4.20 15.51 -20.03
N GLU A 98 5.25 15.01 -20.67
CA GLU A 98 5.27 13.69 -21.30
C GLU A 98 6.55 12.94 -20.88
N LEU A 99 6.41 11.63 -20.63
CA LEU A 99 7.52 10.73 -20.37
C LEU A 99 7.82 9.96 -21.66
N ILE A 100 8.93 10.29 -22.31
CA ILE A 100 9.36 9.68 -23.58
C ILE A 100 10.47 8.68 -23.31
N GLY A 101 10.33 7.45 -23.80
CA GLY A 101 11.34 6.41 -23.66
C GLY A 101 10.83 5.00 -23.91
N SER A 102 11.72 4.02 -23.72
CA SER A 102 11.41 2.58 -23.79
C SER A 102 10.95 2.06 -22.43
N LEU A 103 9.75 1.50 -22.37
CA LEU A 103 9.23 0.87 -21.14
C LEU A 103 10.10 -0.30 -20.69
N LYS A 104 10.63 -1.07 -21.64
CA LYS A 104 11.46 -2.24 -21.37
C LYS A 104 12.76 -1.83 -20.68
N ASP A 105 13.44 -0.83 -21.24
CA ASP A 105 14.72 -0.37 -20.71
C ASP A 105 14.52 0.26 -19.32
N ALA A 106 13.41 0.97 -19.09
CA ALA A 106 13.06 1.53 -17.79
C ALA A 106 12.85 0.44 -16.72
N GLN A 107 12.16 -0.66 -17.07
CA GLN A 107 12.01 -1.81 -16.18
C GLN A 107 13.35 -2.50 -15.89
N ASP A 108 14.18 -2.68 -16.91
CA ASP A 108 15.50 -3.30 -16.76
C ASP A 108 16.40 -2.46 -15.83
N ILE A 109 16.37 -1.13 -15.94
CA ILE A 109 17.11 -0.21 -15.06
C ILE A 109 16.57 -0.26 -13.63
N ALA A 110 15.24 -0.26 -13.45
CA ALA A 110 14.62 -0.36 -12.12
C ALA A 110 14.99 -1.68 -11.42
N CYS A 111 14.96 -2.81 -12.14
CA CYS A 111 15.41 -4.11 -11.65
C CYS A 111 16.89 -4.09 -11.27
N GLN A 112 17.75 -3.51 -12.11
CA GLN A 112 19.19 -3.39 -11.81
C GLN A 112 19.44 -2.54 -10.56
N LEU A 113 18.78 -1.40 -10.41
CA LEU A 113 18.89 -0.53 -9.24
C LEU A 113 18.41 -1.23 -7.96
N ALA A 114 17.28 -1.93 -8.02
CA ALA A 114 16.76 -2.71 -6.90
C ALA A 114 17.80 -3.75 -6.44
N ASN A 115 18.39 -4.50 -7.37
CA ASN A 115 19.38 -5.53 -7.07
C ASN A 115 20.72 -4.96 -6.57
N LYS A 116 21.10 -3.75 -7.00
CA LYS A 116 22.33 -3.07 -6.56
C LYS A 116 22.21 -2.49 -5.14
N SER A 117 20.98 -2.23 -4.70
CA SER A 117 20.67 -1.66 -3.37
C SER A 117 20.72 -2.72 -2.25
N THR A 118 20.54 -3.99 -2.58
CA THR A 118 20.50 -5.13 -1.64
C THR A 118 21.86 -5.75 -1.35
N GLY A 119 22.93 -5.17 -1.91
CA GLY A 119 24.31 -5.65 -1.75
C GLY A 119 25.15 -4.77 -0.83
N ASN A 120 24.67 -4.48 0.38
CA ASN A 120 25.44 -3.88 1.48
C ASN A 120 25.07 -4.58 2.80
#